data_AF-A0A7G5MZF2-F1
#
_entry.id   AF-A0A7G5MZF2-F1
#
_cell.length_a   1.000
_cell.length_b   1.000
_cell.length_c   1.000
_cell.angle_alpha   90.00
_cell.angle_beta   90.00
_cell.angle_gamma   90.00
#
_symmetry.space_group_name_H-M   'P 1'
#
loop_
_entity.id
_entity.type
_entity.pdbx_description
1 polymer ?
#
loop_
_entity_poly.entity_id
_entity_poly.type
_entity_poly.pdbx_seq_one_letter_code
_entity_poly.pdbx_strand_id
1 'polypeptide(L)'
;MKEYEIEEVDGKTTELANQMTRFEELLVSYGLPSENVIAPIDERETIMSALPSFLAKMAPEEKREATYLSKFIAGAAIGLFDASLNFVWNEVVVNLRKKL
;
A
#
# COMPACT_ATOMS: atom_id res chain seq x y z
N MET A 1 2.92 -36.35 -9.88
CA MET A 1 2.31 -35.05 -9.53
C MET A 1 2.22 -35.02 -8.02
N LYS A 2 2.85 -34.04 -7.36
CA LYS A 2 2.56 -33.79 -5.95
C LYS A 2 1.31 -32.92 -5.92
N GLU A 3 0.29 -33.44 -5.26
CA GLU A 3 -0.94 -32.75 -4.94
C GLU A 3 -0.55 -31.59 -4.00
N TYR A 4 -0.79 -30.36 -4.42
CA TYR A 4 -0.60 -29.20 -3.54
C TYR A 4 -1.83 -29.16 -2.64
N GLU A 5 -1.64 -29.50 -1.36
CA GLU A 5 -2.61 -29.19 -0.31
C GLU A 5 -2.84 -27.68 -0.33
N ILE A 6 -4.09 -27.29 -0.62
CA ILE A 6 -4.53 -25.92 -0.49
C ILE A 6 -4.76 -25.72 1.02
N GLU A 7 -3.78 -25.12 1.71
CA GLU A 7 -4.00 -24.59 3.04
C GLU A 7 -5.17 -23.59 2.97
N GLU A 8 -6.11 -23.68 3.91
CA GLU A 8 -7.25 -22.78 4.00
C GLU A 8 -6.72 -21.34 4.26
N VAL A 9 -6.55 -20.57 3.20
CA VAL A 9 -6.17 -19.17 3.26
C VAL A 9 -7.36 -18.36 3.78
N ASP A 10 -7.13 -17.58 4.83
CA ASP A 10 -8.12 -16.67 5.46
C ASP A 10 -9.01 -16.00 4.41
N GLY A 11 -10.34 -16.10 4.56
CA GLY A 11 -11.31 -15.67 3.56
C GLY A 11 -11.19 -14.21 3.12
N LYS A 12 -10.53 -13.36 3.93
CA LYS A 12 -10.18 -11.97 3.57
C LYS A 12 -9.06 -11.85 2.54
N THR A 13 -8.02 -12.68 2.66
CA THR A 13 -6.89 -12.68 1.72
C THR A 13 -7.36 -13.12 0.33
N THR A 14 -8.30 -14.07 0.28
CA THR A 14 -8.93 -14.53 -0.96
C THR A 14 -9.75 -13.43 -1.65
N GLU A 15 -10.52 -12.63 -0.90
CA GLU A 15 -11.32 -11.53 -1.47
C GLU A 15 -10.46 -10.40 -2.03
N LEU A 16 -9.39 -10.02 -1.33
CA LEU A 16 -8.45 -8.99 -1.79
C LEU A 16 -7.68 -9.44 -3.04
N ALA A 17 -7.26 -10.71 -3.08
CA ALA A 17 -6.64 -11.30 -4.27
C ALA A 17 -7.59 -11.24 -5.47
N ASN A 18 -8.86 -11.63 -5.28
CA ASN A 18 -9.87 -11.55 -6.34
C ASN A 18 -10.07 -10.12 -6.85
N GLN A 19 -10.04 -9.12 -5.97
CA GLN A 19 -10.16 -7.71 -6.36
C GLN A 19 -8.98 -7.24 -7.21
N MET A 20 -7.76 -7.69 -6.91
CA MET A 20 -6.58 -7.38 -7.72
C MET A 20 -6.66 -8.01 -9.11
N THR A 21 -7.01 -9.30 -9.19
CA THR A 21 -7.18 -10.00 -10.46
C THR A 21 -8.16 -9.24 -11.37
N ARG A 22 -9.31 -8.81 -10.81
CA ARG A 22 -10.31 -8.03 -11.56
C ARG A 22 -9.79 -6.67 -12.02
N PHE A 23 -8.92 -6.03 -11.22
CA PHE A 23 -8.30 -4.76 -11.60
C PHE A 23 -7.28 -4.95 -12.74
N GLU A 24 -6.47 -6.00 -12.69
CA GLU A 24 -5.52 -6.35 -13.75
C GLU A 24 -6.26 -6.67 -15.06
N GLU A 25 -7.32 -7.48 -15.00
CA GLU A 25 -8.18 -7.78 -16.14
C GLU A 25 -8.79 -6.51 -16.75
N LEU A 26 -9.18 -5.54 -15.92
CA LEU A 26 -9.68 -4.25 -16.39
C LEU A 26 -8.61 -3.49 -17.19
N LEU A 27 -7.37 -3.42 -16.70
CA LEU A 27 -6.27 -2.77 -17.42
C LEU A 27 -5.98 -3.46 -18.75
N VAL A 28 -5.92 -4.79 -18.75
CA VAL A 28 -5.76 -5.60 -19.96
C VAL A 28 -6.89 -5.34 -20.96
N SER A 29 -8.13 -5.19 -20.48
CA SER A 29 -9.28 -4.91 -21.35
C SER A 29 -9.18 -3.57 -22.10
N TYR A 30 -8.43 -2.60 -21.56
CA TYR A 30 -8.11 -1.32 -22.21
C TYR A 30 -6.79 -1.34 -22.99
N GLY A 31 -6.09 -2.47 -23.04
CA GLY A 31 -4.75 -2.57 -23.66
C GLY A 31 -3.66 -1.86 -22.86
N LEU A 32 -3.87 -1.66 -21.55
CA LEU A 32 -2.90 -1.05 -20.65
C LEU A 32 -2.01 -2.11 -20.00
N PRO A 33 -0.76 -1.77 -19.61
CA PRO A 33 0.05 -2.64 -18.77
C PRO A 33 -0.65 -2.92 -17.45
N SER A 34 -0.69 -4.20 -17.05
CA SER A 34 -1.24 -4.64 -15.76
C SER A 34 -0.18 -5.15 -14.79
N GLU A 35 0.97 -5.58 -15.31
CA GLU A 35 2.08 -6.11 -14.50
C GLU A 35 2.68 -5.03 -13.61
N ASN A 36 2.90 -5.35 -12.33
CA ASN A 36 3.54 -4.49 -11.34
C ASN A 36 2.92 -3.10 -11.18
N VAL A 37 1.65 -2.91 -11.58
CA VAL A 37 0.93 -1.64 -11.35
C VAL A 37 0.56 -1.48 -9.89
N ILE A 38 0.24 -2.59 -9.23
CA ILE A 38 0.00 -2.64 -7.80
C ILE A 38 0.86 -3.74 -7.19
N ALA A 39 1.50 -3.46 -6.06
CA ALA A 39 2.35 -4.39 -5.33
C ALA A 39 1.61 -5.68 -4.94
N PRO A 40 2.28 -6.84 -4.86
CA PRO A 40 1.66 -8.09 -4.43
C PRO A 40 1.23 -8.05 -2.95
N ILE A 41 0.36 -8.98 -2.54
CA ILE A 41 -0.29 -8.99 -1.22
C ILE A 41 0.73 -9.08 -0.08
N ASP A 42 1.74 -9.94 -0.22
CA ASP A 42 2.80 -10.18 0.75
C ASP A 42 3.62 -8.91 1.05
N GLU A 43 3.89 -8.09 0.04
CA GLU A 43 4.56 -6.79 0.22
C GLU A 43 3.68 -5.81 1.01
N ARG A 44 2.37 -5.81 0.78
CA ARG A 44 1.43 -4.96 1.53
C ARG A 44 1.32 -5.40 2.97
N GLU A 45 1.19 -6.70 3.22
CA GLU A 45 1.17 -7.28 4.57
C GLU A 45 2.44 -6.93 5.33
N THR A 46 3.60 -7.00 4.65
CA THR A 46 4.89 -6.59 5.22
C THR A 46 4.84 -5.14 5.73
N ILE A 47 4.38 -4.19 4.90
CA ILE A 47 4.28 -2.79 5.34
C ILE A 47 3.24 -2.62 6.45
N MET A 48 2.06 -3.24 6.32
CA MET A 48 0.99 -3.11 7.31
C MET A 48 1.40 -3.66 8.69
N SER A 49 2.20 -4.72 8.72
CA SER A 49 2.75 -5.27 9.97
C SER A 49 3.78 -4.35 10.63
N ALA A 50 4.53 -3.57 9.85
CA ALA A 50 5.55 -2.64 10.35
C ALA A 50 4.93 -1.36 10.95
N LEU A 51 3.81 -0.88 10.39
CA LEU A 51 3.21 0.41 10.72
C LEU A 51 2.85 0.61 12.20
N PRO A 52 2.21 -0.34 12.92
CA PRO A 52 1.84 -0.14 14.32
C PRO A 52 3.04 0.21 15.21
N SER A 53 4.16 -0.49 15.03
CA SER A 53 5.38 -0.27 15.80
C SER A 53 6.02 1.09 15.50
N PHE A 54 5.91 1.56 14.25
CA PHE A 54 6.39 2.86 13.81
C PHE A 54 5.51 3.98 14.38
N LEU A 55 4.20 3.87 14.21
CA LEU A 55 3.23 4.85 14.71
C LEU A 55 3.29 4.96 16.24
N ALA A 56 3.49 3.86 16.96
CA ALA A 56 3.59 3.88 18.42
C ALA A 56 4.68 4.84 18.96
N LYS A 57 5.73 5.12 18.18
CA LYS A 57 6.86 5.98 18.56
C LYS A 57 6.59 7.48 18.40
N MET A 58 5.55 7.86 17.66
CA MET A 58 5.22 9.27 17.38
C MET A 58 4.38 9.89 18.48
N ALA A 59 4.59 11.18 18.76
CA ALA A 59 3.73 11.91 19.70
C ALA A 59 2.30 12.03 19.15
N PRO A 60 1.26 12.07 20.01
CA PRO A 60 -0.13 12.19 19.56
C PRO A 60 -0.40 13.42 18.68
N GLU A 61 0.22 14.56 18.99
CA GLU A 61 0.07 15.80 18.22
C GLU A 61 0.68 15.68 16.82
N GLU A 62 1.84 15.05 16.70
CA GLU A 62 2.49 14.79 15.40
C GLU A 62 1.63 13.88 14.52
N LYS A 63 0.99 12.85 15.10
CA LYS A 63 0.08 11.97 14.37
C LYS A 63 -1.13 12.73 13.83
N ARG A 64 -1.70 13.62 14.63
CA ARG A 64 -2.91 14.37 14.25
C ARG A 64 -2.66 15.27 13.04
N GLU A 65 -1.44 15.78 12.90
CA GLU A 65 -1.09 16.71 11.82
C GLU A 65 -0.43 16.04 10.60
N ALA A 66 -0.07 14.75 10.69
CA ALA A 66 0.66 14.00 9.67
C ALA A 66 -0.20 13.59 8.45
N THR A 67 -0.78 14.56 7.73
CA THR A 67 -1.66 14.35 6.57
C THR A 67 -1.02 13.49 5.47
N TYR A 68 0.25 13.72 5.15
CA TYR A 68 0.93 12.96 4.10
C TYR A 68 1.34 11.57 4.56
N LEU A 69 1.53 11.35 5.86
CA LEU A 69 1.69 10.00 6.40
C LEU A 69 0.41 9.19 6.23
N SER A 70 -0.76 9.80 6.46
CA SER A 70 -2.05 9.15 6.20
C SER A 70 -2.22 8.77 4.72
N LYS A 71 -1.83 9.67 3.80
CA LYS A 71 -1.86 9.38 2.35
C LYS A 71 -0.87 8.28 1.96
N PHE A 72 0.34 8.31 2.51
CA PHE A 72 1.35 7.26 2.32
C PHE A 72 0.81 5.89 2.75
N ILE A 73 0.25 5.80 3.97
CA ILE A 73 -0.31 4.56 4.50
C ILE A 73 -1.47 4.07 3.63
N ALA A 74 -2.38 4.96 3.21
CA ALA A 74 -3.49 4.59 2.35
C ALA A 74 -3.03 4.02 1.00
N GLY A 75 -2.08 4.68 0.33
CA GLY A 75 -1.50 4.18 -0.92
C GLY A 75 -0.77 2.84 -0.73
N ALA A 76 -0.08 2.67 0.40
CA ALA A 76 0.72 1.47 0.67
C ALA A 76 -0.18 0.28 1.02
N ALA A 77 -1.27 0.52 1.75
CA ALA A 77 -2.27 -0.49 2.06
C ALA A 77 -2.94 -1.07 0.80
N ILE A 78 -3.12 -0.25 -0.23
CA ILE A 78 -3.65 -0.70 -1.52
C ILE A 78 -2.56 -1.08 -2.52
N GLY A 79 -1.28 -1.05 -2.15
CA GLY A 79 -0.13 -1.47 -2.96
C GLY A 79 0.33 -0.49 -4.06
N LEU A 80 -0.11 0.78 -4.02
CA LEU A 80 0.36 1.82 -4.95
C LEU A 80 1.63 2.51 -4.41
N PHE A 81 2.73 1.77 -4.35
CA PHE A 81 3.96 2.23 -3.68
C PHE A 81 4.56 3.49 -4.29
N ASP A 82 4.57 3.62 -5.62
CA ASP A 82 5.07 4.84 -6.27
C ASP A 82 4.26 6.08 -5.86
N ALA A 83 2.92 5.95 -5.79
CA ALA A 83 2.06 7.02 -5.32
C ALA A 83 2.30 7.32 -3.82
N SER A 84 2.49 6.28 -3.01
CA SER A 84 2.83 6.43 -1.60
C SER A 84 4.12 7.22 -1.38
N LEU A 85 5.18 6.88 -2.11
CA LEU A 85 6.46 7.59 -2.02
C LEU A 85 6.32 9.05 -2.44
N ASN A 86 5.49 9.35 -3.44
CA ASN A 86 5.18 10.72 -3.84
C ASN A 86 4.53 11.54 -2.72
N PHE A 87 3.72 10.93 -1.85
CA PHE A 87 3.17 11.66 -0.69
C PHE A 87 4.24 12.05 0.32
N VAL A 88 5.20 11.16 0.60
CA VAL A 88 6.33 11.47 1.48
C VAL A 88 7.20 12.57 0.87
N TRP A 89 7.50 12.47 -0.43
CA TRP A 89 8.23 13.51 -1.14
C TRP A 89 7.55 14.87 -1.06
N ASN A 90 6.22 14.90 -1.23
CA ASN A 90 5.49 16.16 -1.16
C ASN A 90 5.53 16.80 0.24
N GLU A 91 5.48 15.99 1.30
CA GLU A 91 5.68 16.47 2.68
C GLU A 91 7.06 17.10 2.87
N VAL A 92 8.11 16.47 2.34
CA VAL A 92 9.48 17.01 2.39
C VAL A 92 9.55 18.36 1.67
N VAL A 93 9.05 18.46 0.43
CA VAL A 93 9.06 19.70 -0.35
C VAL A 93 8.30 20.82 0.35
N VAL A 94 7.11 20.52 0.89
CA VAL A 94 6.30 21.50 1.63
C VAL A 94 7.05 22.00 2.87
N ASN A 95 7.67 21.10 3.64
CA ASN A 95 8.44 21.49 4.83
C ASN A 95 9.69 22.29 4.49
N LEU A 96 10.39 21.97 3.40
CA LEU A 96 11.54 22.76 2.93
C LEU A 96 11.11 24.18 2.53
N ARG A 97 9.98 24.33 1.82
CA ARG A 97 9.46 25.65 1.43
C ARG A 97 9.04 26.52 2.60
N LYS A 98 8.57 25.93 3.71
CA LYS A 98 8.22 26.67 4.94
C LYS A 98 9.43 27.20 5.71
N LYS A 99 10.64 26.67 5.43
CA LYS A 99 11.88 27.05 6.10
C LYS A 99 12.70 28.09 5.31
N LEU A 100 12.32 28.37 4.07
CA LEU A 100 12.85 29.46 3.24
C LEU A 100 12.11 30.76 3.58
#